data_AF-A0A9P5SVB5-F1
#
_entry.id   AF-A0A9P5SVB5-F1
#
_cell.length_a   1.000
_cell.length_b   1.000
_cell.length_c   1.000
_cell.angle_alpha   90.00
_cell.angle_beta   90.00
_cell.angle_gamma   90.00
#
_symmetry.space_group_name_H-M   'P 1'
#
loop_
_entity.id
_entity.type
_entity.pdbx_description
1 polymer ?
#
loop_
_entity_poly.entity_id
_entity_poly.type
_entity_poly.pdbx_seq_one_letter_code
_entity_poly.pdbx_strand_id
1 'polypeptide(L)'
;MLALNAPPGQGPVMNPFVHYRCRCCSPGSAKAEATEASSEEQQESEQDESAAASMQLVPATASTGNHPSAHAHEAARKTKAMAEFFASGNSSETQGSQPLSRLYFCDSCDEIRCTKCTQDEIVCYYCPNCLFDVPTASVKMEKHKCSRNCFECPICQNTLSVVSEDPDAGQTGAAAAATATGQFYLNCNMCQWNSQSINMVFEKPTGLAAQFQKTEESSPDVMEFGRLKDHLEKYFRNNNSKNNMNNMPSILSIQSSVTQPYRYVPPPNHRPRPTDDIQHYVPAVQVMEDTENLDKLMSVVSLTQTTTMKQRLASLHKQSYTLERLQPKRMHLRIKKSRRCRTCRHNLVNPEQKAQSIRFKIKLMAMTQIPQITINKIHPLIVQTRSQVILRFTNPRDEEVLVSVQYGDGAQPHHGVHIRSPTFTISPYNEVWEYEVGAIGAPPGSMMEDVYGRTANSTSIALEVTPAAAGEVK
;
A
#
# COMPACT_ATOMS: atom_id res chain seq x y z
N MET A 1 -18.24 17.55 -15.25
CA MET A 1 -17.90 18.12 -13.92
C MET A 1 -17.28 19.49 -14.10
N LEU A 2 -18.09 20.56 -14.07
CA LEU A 2 -17.61 21.94 -13.98
C LEU A 2 -18.23 22.53 -12.70
N ALA A 3 -17.49 22.46 -11.60
CA ALA A 3 -17.89 23.12 -10.36
C ALA A 3 -17.53 24.60 -10.47
N LEU A 4 -18.50 25.43 -10.87
CA LEU A 4 -18.48 26.84 -10.54
C LEU A 4 -19.03 26.94 -9.11
N ASN A 5 -18.19 27.42 -8.19
CA ASN A 5 -18.41 27.62 -6.74
C ASN A 5 -17.80 26.52 -5.85
N ALA A 6 -16.48 26.58 -5.66
CA ALA A 6 -15.80 25.99 -4.49
C ALA A 6 -15.53 27.10 -3.45
N PRO A 7 -15.73 26.84 -2.13
CA PRO A 7 -15.36 27.78 -1.08
C PRO A 7 -13.83 28.00 -1.03
N PRO A 8 -13.36 29.17 -0.56
CA PRO A 8 -11.94 29.52 -0.59
C PRO A 8 -11.12 28.56 0.28
N GLY A 9 -10.15 27.86 -0.33
CA GLY A 9 -9.18 27.01 0.37
C GLY A 9 -9.11 25.55 -0.10
N GLN A 10 -10.06 25.09 -0.93
CA GLN A 10 -9.93 23.82 -1.65
C GLN A 10 -9.78 24.12 -3.14
N GLY A 11 -8.60 23.85 -3.71
CA GLY A 11 -8.43 23.88 -5.16
C GLY A 11 -9.49 23.00 -5.81
N PRO A 12 -10.03 23.35 -6.98
CA PRO A 12 -11.09 22.59 -7.61
C PRO A 12 -10.62 21.14 -7.78
N VAL A 13 -11.32 20.21 -7.13
CA VAL A 13 -11.13 18.78 -7.41
C VAL A 13 -11.59 18.59 -8.85
N MET A 14 -10.63 18.60 -9.78
CA MET A 14 -10.89 18.32 -11.19
C MET A 14 -11.27 16.84 -11.30
N ASN A 15 -12.55 16.55 -11.09
CA ASN A 15 -13.10 15.25 -11.41
C ASN A 15 -12.97 15.05 -12.93
N PRO A 16 -12.34 13.96 -13.37
CA PRO A 16 -12.16 13.70 -14.80
C PRO A 16 -13.53 13.64 -15.46
N PHE A 17 -13.67 14.30 -16.61
CA PHE A 17 -14.93 14.33 -17.35
C PHE A 17 -15.36 12.93 -17.81
N VAL A 18 -14.40 12.10 -18.22
CA VAL A 18 -14.64 10.72 -18.65
C VAL A 18 -14.07 9.75 -17.63
N HIS A 19 -14.91 8.80 -17.22
CA HIS A 19 -14.48 7.68 -16.42
C HIS A 19 -14.60 6.39 -17.23
N TYR A 20 -13.61 5.52 -17.06
CA TYR A 20 -13.52 4.23 -17.71
C TYR A 20 -13.81 3.15 -16.66
N ARG A 21 -14.49 2.08 -17.09
CA ARG A 21 -14.87 0.98 -16.22
C ARG A 21 -14.05 -0.26 -16.56
N CYS A 22 -13.45 -0.84 -15.52
CA CYS A 22 -12.89 -2.18 -15.60
C CYS A 22 -14.04 -3.19 -15.48
N ARG A 23 -14.01 -4.30 -16.24
CA ARG A 23 -15.09 -5.32 -16.23
C ARG A 23 -15.38 -5.88 -14.84
N CYS A 24 -14.36 -5.98 -13.98
CA CYS A 24 -14.51 -6.44 -12.60
C CYS A 24 -15.31 -5.48 -11.68
N CYS A 25 -15.64 -4.28 -12.15
CA CYS A 25 -16.50 -3.31 -11.45
C CYS A 25 -17.96 -3.36 -11.92
N SER A 26 -18.29 -4.18 -12.93
CA SER A 26 -19.66 -4.31 -13.43
C SER A 26 -20.50 -5.12 -12.44
N PRO A 27 -21.72 -4.65 -12.09
CA PRO A 27 -22.65 -5.44 -11.28
C PRO A 27 -23.09 -6.68 -12.07
N GLY A 28 -22.37 -7.79 -11.88
CA GLY A 28 -22.67 -9.07 -12.55
C GLY A 28 -21.47 -10.01 -12.72
N SER A 29 -20.22 -9.53 -12.69
CA SER A 29 -19.05 -10.37 -13.01
C SER A 29 -18.63 -11.35 -11.91
N ALA A 30 -19.23 -11.30 -10.72
CA ALA A 30 -18.84 -12.15 -9.59
C ALA A 30 -19.37 -13.60 -9.66
N LYS A 31 -20.17 -13.96 -10.68
CA LYS A 31 -20.78 -15.29 -10.78
C LYS A 31 -20.26 -16.19 -11.93
N ALA A 32 -19.42 -15.68 -12.83
CA ALA A 32 -19.03 -16.45 -14.02
C ALA A 32 -17.71 -17.25 -13.88
N GLU A 33 -16.76 -16.81 -13.05
CA GLU A 33 -15.41 -17.43 -12.98
C GLU A 33 -15.34 -18.73 -12.13
N ALA A 34 -16.45 -19.25 -11.60
CA ALA A 34 -16.46 -20.46 -10.76
C ALA A 34 -16.92 -21.74 -11.46
N THR A 35 -17.34 -21.68 -12.74
CA THR A 35 -18.03 -22.81 -13.40
C THR A 35 -17.33 -23.38 -14.64
N GLU A 36 -16.18 -22.84 -15.07
CA GLU A 36 -15.47 -23.32 -16.26
C GLU A 36 -14.14 -24.04 -15.96
N ALA A 37 -13.85 -24.34 -14.69
CA ALA A 37 -12.62 -25.03 -14.28
C ALA A 37 -12.81 -26.53 -13.95
N SER A 38 -13.92 -27.14 -14.35
CA SER A 38 -14.22 -28.56 -14.03
C SER A 38 -14.78 -29.34 -15.22
N SER A 39 -14.09 -29.31 -16.35
CA SER A 39 -14.42 -30.20 -17.48
C SER A 39 -13.22 -30.40 -18.40
N GLU A 40 -12.11 -30.92 -17.87
CA GLU A 40 -11.03 -31.51 -18.68
C GLU A 40 -10.06 -32.23 -17.71
N GLU A 41 -10.38 -33.49 -17.37
CA GLU A 41 -9.43 -34.55 -16.99
C GLU A 41 -10.21 -35.81 -16.57
N GLN A 42 -10.46 -36.73 -17.51
CA GLN A 42 -10.78 -38.13 -17.25
C GLN A 42 -10.12 -39.03 -18.31
N GLN A 43 -9.08 -39.75 -17.89
CA GLN A 43 -8.52 -41.03 -18.39
C GLN A 43 -7.26 -41.26 -17.49
N GLU A 44 -7.06 -42.29 -16.68
CA GLU A 44 -7.37 -43.74 -16.76
C GLU A 44 -7.40 -44.42 -15.36
N SER A 45 -8.06 -45.59 -15.31
CA SER A 45 -7.92 -46.76 -14.38
C SER A 45 -8.36 -46.62 -12.91
N GLU A 46 -9.51 -47.21 -12.52
CA GLU A 46 -9.71 -48.60 -11.98
C GLU A 46 -9.13 -48.77 -10.56
N GLN A 47 -9.73 -49.42 -9.55
CA GLN A 47 -11.00 -50.09 -9.23
C GLN A 47 -10.94 -50.22 -7.68
N ASP A 48 -12.04 -49.97 -6.94
CA ASP A 48 -12.67 -50.98 -6.07
C ASP A 48 -13.76 -50.40 -5.17
N GLU A 49 -14.77 -51.22 -4.97
CA GLU A 49 -16.11 -50.95 -4.45
C GLU A 49 -16.20 -50.71 -2.93
N SER A 50 -17.16 -49.89 -2.48
CA SER A 50 -18.32 -50.37 -1.70
C SER A 50 -19.20 -49.24 -1.13
N ALA A 51 -20.35 -49.10 -1.78
CA ALA A 51 -21.72 -48.93 -1.29
C ALA A 51 -22.10 -48.23 0.05
N ALA A 52 -23.15 -47.41 -0.11
CA ALA A 52 -24.33 -47.20 0.76
C ALA A 52 -24.20 -46.25 1.98
N ALA A 53 -24.79 -45.04 1.90
CA ALA A 53 -26.18 -44.70 2.31
C ALA A 53 -26.32 -44.53 3.83
N SER A 54 -26.35 -43.28 4.34
CA SER A 54 -27.54 -42.44 4.58
C SER A 54 -28.35 -42.79 5.84
N MET A 55 -28.88 -41.74 6.48
CA MET A 55 -29.89 -41.70 7.56
C MET A 55 -29.34 -41.93 8.99
N GLN A 56 -29.76 -41.25 10.06
CA GLN A 56 -30.58 -40.05 10.31
C GLN A 56 -30.61 -39.87 11.86
N LEU A 57 -31.06 -38.69 12.31
CA LEU A 57 -31.76 -38.42 13.58
C LEU A 57 -30.97 -38.16 14.91
N VAL A 58 -30.96 -36.86 15.20
CA VAL A 58 -31.08 -36.07 16.46
C VAL A 58 -32.22 -36.60 17.40
N PRO A 59 -32.47 -36.15 18.66
CA PRO A 59 -31.69 -35.55 19.80
C PRO A 59 -31.95 -36.24 21.19
N ALA A 60 -31.28 -35.76 22.27
CA ALA A 60 -31.88 -35.46 23.60
C ALA A 60 -30.79 -34.85 24.53
N THR A 61 -30.76 -33.52 24.73
CA THR A 61 -31.24 -32.76 25.93
C THR A 61 -30.62 -33.12 27.28
N ALA A 62 -29.89 -32.18 27.90
CA ALA A 62 -30.37 -31.42 29.07
C ALA A 62 -29.32 -30.39 29.60
N SER A 63 -29.77 -29.12 29.67
CA SER A 63 -29.47 -28.00 30.61
C SER A 63 -28.13 -27.94 31.37
N THR A 64 -27.44 -26.80 31.47
CA THR A 64 -27.89 -25.61 32.24
C THR A 64 -27.18 -24.30 31.84
N GLY A 65 -27.90 -23.17 31.94
CA GLY A 65 -27.37 -21.89 32.44
C GLY A 65 -27.08 -20.76 31.44
N ASN A 66 -28.05 -19.86 31.25
CA ASN A 66 -27.98 -18.63 30.45
C ASN A 66 -27.04 -17.54 31.04
N HIS A 67 -26.28 -16.86 30.17
CA HIS A 67 -26.15 -15.39 30.14
C HIS A 67 -25.73 -14.91 28.72
N PRO A 68 -26.34 -13.85 28.16
CA PRO A 68 -26.22 -13.54 26.73
C PRO A 68 -25.03 -12.65 26.36
N SER A 69 -24.68 -12.77 25.09
CA SER A 69 -23.54 -12.24 24.35
C SER A 69 -23.40 -10.70 24.30
N ALA A 70 -22.27 -10.19 24.80
CA ALA A 70 -21.75 -8.85 24.44
C ALA A 70 -20.49 -8.91 23.55
N HIS A 71 -19.78 -10.05 23.50
CA HIS A 71 -18.48 -10.14 22.82
C HIS A 71 -18.52 -10.41 21.31
N ALA A 72 -19.62 -10.98 20.77
CA ALA A 72 -19.73 -11.28 19.35
C ALA A 72 -19.96 -10.03 18.47
N HIS A 73 -20.72 -9.05 18.98
CA HIS A 73 -20.97 -7.79 18.28
C HIS A 73 -19.73 -6.89 18.23
N GLU A 74 -18.85 -6.95 19.24
CA GLU A 74 -17.66 -6.11 19.28
C GLU A 74 -16.52 -6.65 18.41
N ALA A 75 -16.39 -7.98 18.28
CA ALA A 75 -15.44 -8.61 17.37
C ALA A 75 -15.78 -8.33 15.89
N ALA A 76 -17.07 -8.36 15.52
CA ALA A 76 -17.53 -8.02 14.17
C ALA A 76 -17.38 -6.51 13.86
N ARG A 77 -17.51 -5.64 14.88
CA ARG A 77 -17.33 -4.19 14.72
C ARG A 77 -15.86 -3.79 14.57
N LYS A 78 -14.94 -4.49 15.25
CA LYS A 78 -13.48 -4.26 15.14
C LYS A 78 -12.90 -4.76 13.80
N THR A 79 -13.37 -5.89 13.26
CA THR A 79 -12.97 -6.35 11.91
C THR A 79 -13.50 -5.46 10.80
N LYS A 80 -14.73 -4.94 10.93
CA LYS A 80 -15.29 -3.96 9.99
C LYS A 80 -14.56 -2.61 10.03
N ALA A 81 -14.23 -2.11 11.23
CA ALA A 81 -13.47 -0.87 11.39
C ALA A 81 -12.03 -0.97 10.85
N MET A 82 -11.39 -2.14 10.97
CA MET A 82 -10.04 -2.34 10.45
C MET A 82 -10.02 -2.46 8.92
N ALA A 83 -11.06 -3.06 8.32
CA ALA A 83 -11.25 -3.07 6.86
C ALA A 83 -11.57 -1.66 6.30
N GLU A 84 -12.34 -0.86 7.02
CA GLU A 84 -12.66 0.53 6.66
C GLU A 84 -11.45 1.46 6.79
N PHE A 85 -10.55 1.24 7.76
CA PHE A 85 -9.34 2.06 7.94
C PHE A 85 -8.29 1.82 6.85
N PHE A 86 -8.15 0.60 6.33
CA PHE A 86 -7.31 0.31 5.16
C PHE A 86 -7.96 0.66 3.83
N ALA A 87 -9.27 0.96 3.82
CA ALA A 87 -10.02 1.47 2.67
C ALA A 87 -10.04 3.00 2.59
N SER A 88 -9.25 3.70 3.42
CA SER A 88 -9.11 5.17 3.46
C SER A 88 -8.36 5.77 2.25
N GLY A 89 -8.64 5.29 1.04
CA GLY A 89 -8.35 5.97 -0.20
C GLY A 89 -9.66 6.42 -0.84
N ASN A 90 -10.07 7.66 -0.57
CA ASN A 90 -11.18 8.38 -1.23
C ASN A 90 -12.43 7.54 -1.57
N SER A 91 -13.26 7.27 -0.56
CA SER A 91 -14.62 6.77 -0.74
C SER A 91 -15.57 7.89 -1.20
N SER A 92 -15.34 8.41 -2.40
CA SER A 92 -16.35 9.12 -3.21
C SER A 92 -16.19 8.82 -4.70
N GLU A 93 -15.59 7.67 -5.04
CA GLU A 93 -15.53 7.18 -6.41
C GLU A 93 -16.84 6.43 -6.70
N THR A 94 -17.71 7.07 -7.49
CA THR A 94 -18.88 6.47 -8.10
C THR A 94 -18.53 5.10 -8.69
N GLN A 95 -19.07 4.02 -8.10
CA GLN A 95 -19.19 2.67 -8.65
C GLN A 95 -18.11 2.30 -9.70
N GLY A 96 -16.86 2.13 -9.25
CA GLY A 96 -15.80 1.46 -10.02
C GLY A 96 -15.35 2.14 -11.33
N SER A 97 -15.71 3.40 -11.53
CA SER A 97 -15.29 4.21 -12.68
C SER A 97 -14.05 5.04 -12.33
N GLN A 98 -12.98 4.95 -13.11
CA GLN A 98 -11.68 5.58 -12.82
C GLN A 98 -11.20 6.44 -14.00
N PRO A 99 -10.36 7.47 -13.78
CA PRO A 99 -9.64 8.12 -14.87
C PRO A 99 -8.73 7.13 -15.61
N LEU A 100 -8.54 7.35 -16.91
CA LEU A 100 -7.69 6.51 -17.75
C LEU A 100 -6.25 6.42 -17.24
N SER A 101 -5.74 7.47 -16.59
CA SER A 101 -4.39 7.54 -16.02
C SER A 101 -4.12 6.56 -14.88
N ARG A 102 -5.17 6.04 -14.25
CA ARG A 102 -5.09 5.05 -13.16
C ARG A 102 -5.31 3.61 -13.61
N LEU A 103 -5.54 3.41 -14.91
CA LEU A 103 -5.87 2.10 -15.48
C LEU A 103 -4.71 1.56 -16.31
N TYR A 104 -4.69 0.23 -16.44
CA TYR A 104 -3.73 -0.53 -17.22
C TYR A 104 -4.46 -1.21 -18.37
N PHE A 105 -3.72 -1.56 -19.43
CA PHE A 105 -4.25 -2.33 -20.54
C PHE A 105 -3.50 -3.65 -20.61
N CYS A 106 -4.21 -4.77 -20.59
CA CYS A 106 -3.61 -6.08 -20.71
C CYS A 106 -3.73 -6.55 -22.16
N ASP A 107 -2.63 -6.55 -22.90
CA ASP A 107 -2.57 -7.01 -24.29
C ASP A 107 -3.02 -8.48 -24.46
N SER A 108 -2.67 -9.32 -23.50
CA SER A 108 -2.96 -10.76 -23.54
C SER A 108 -4.43 -11.08 -23.26
N CYS A 109 -5.16 -10.18 -22.60
CA CYS A 109 -6.59 -10.32 -22.36
C CYS A 109 -7.43 -9.38 -23.24
N ASP A 110 -6.78 -8.49 -23.99
CA ASP A 110 -7.40 -7.36 -24.70
C ASP A 110 -8.39 -6.56 -23.83
N GLU A 111 -8.02 -6.30 -22.57
CA GLU A 111 -8.92 -5.70 -21.58
C GLU A 111 -8.25 -4.66 -20.69
N ILE A 112 -9.03 -3.65 -20.30
CA ILE A 112 -8.66 -2.67 -19.28
C ILE A 112 -8.66 -3.33 -17.90
N ARG A 113 -7.59 -3.10 -17.12
CA ARG A 113 -7.41 -3.58 -15.74
C ARG A 113 -7.29 -2.40 -14.77
N CYS A 114 -8.10 -2.39 -13.72
CA CYS A 114 -7.96 -1.46 -12.60
C CYS A 114 -6.97 -1.98 -11.54
N THR A 115 -6.64 -1.14 -10.55
CA THR A 115 -5.72 -1.49 -9.46
C THR A 115 -6.13 -2.73 -8.67
N LYS A 116 -7.44 -3.03 -8.58
CA LYS A 116 -7.97 -4.25 -7.94
C LYS A 116 -7.75 -5.50 -8.80
N CYS A 117 -7.69 -5.35 -10.11
CA CYS A 117 -7.54 -6.44 -11.07
C CYS A 117 -6.06 -6.60 -11.51
N THR A 118 -5.16 -5.89 -10.82
CA THR A 118 -3.70 -6.07 -10.87
C THR A 118 -3.15 -6.61 -9.56
N GLN A 119 -2.05 -7.36 -9.64
CA GLN A 119 -1.26 -7.83 -8.50
C GLN A 119 0.05 -7.03 -8.43
N ASP A 120 0.34 -6.45 -7.27
CA ASP A 120 1.58 -5.73 -7.01
C ASP A 120 2.67 -6.72 -6.57
N GLU A 121 3.88 -6.55 -7.11
CA GLU A 121 5.10 -7.24 -6.69
C GLU A 121 6.18 -6.21 -6.34
N ILE A 122 7.02 -6.52 -5.35
CA ILE A 122 8.10 -5.61 -4.92
C ILE A 122 9.32 -5.88 -5.80
N VAL A 123 9.76 -4.85 -6.53
CA VAL A 123 10.95 -4.91 -7.39
C VAL A 123 12.22 -4.58 -6.60
N CYS A 124 12.18 -3.52 -5.81
CA CYS A 124 13.30 -3.11 -4.95
C CYS A 124 12.84 -2.23 -3.79
N TYR A 125 13.73 -2.09 -2.82
CA TYR A 125 13.64 -1.11 -1.75
C TYR A 125 14.70 -0.03 -1.98
N TYR A 126 14.35 1.22 -1.76
CA TYR A 126 15.31 2.32 -1.89
C TYR A 126 15.05 3.44 -0.88
N CYS A 127 16.10 4.19 -0.54
CA CYS A 127 15.94 5.39 0.27
C CYS A 127 15.50 6.57 -0.61
N PRO A 128 14.42 7.30 -0.26
CA PRO A 128 13.96 8.43 -1.07
C PRO A 128 14.92 9.63 -1.04
N ASN A 129 15.82 9.71 -0.04
CA ASN A 129 16.76 10.81 0.11
C ASN A 129 18.08 10.56 -0.65
N CYS A 130 18.78 9.45 -0.36
CA CYS A 130 20.06 9.15 -1.00
C CYS A 130 19.95 8.32 -2.28
N LEU A 131 18.73 7.94 -2.68
CA LEU A 131 18.44 7.13 -3.87
C LEU A 131 19.30 5.86 -3.96
N PHE A 132 19.61 5.28 -2.79
CA PHE A 132 20.36 4.03 -2.72
C PHE A 132 19.41 2.85 -2.72
N ASP A 133 19.68 1.88 -3.60
CA ASP A 133 18.99 0.61 -3.66
C ASP A 133 19.47 -0.30 -2.51
N VAL A 134 18.53 -0.78 -1.71
CA VAL A 134 18.82 -1.59 -0.52
C VAL A 134 18.46 -3.06 -0.79
N PRO A 135 19.40 -4.00 -0.62
CA PRO A 135 19.14 -5.43 -0.75
C PRO A 135 18.11 -5.92 0.28
N THR A 136 17.22 -6.84 -0.13
CA THR A 136 16.13 -7.37 0.71
C THR A 136 16.59 -7.96 2.04
N ALA A 137 17.79 -8.56 2.10
CA ALA A 137 18.36 -9.10 3.34
C ALA A 137 18.60 -7.98 4.38
N SER A 138 19.20 -6.87 3.95
CA SER A 138 19.47 -5.71 4.81
C SER A 138 18.19 -4.99 5.24
N VAL A 139 17.15 -4.97 4.41
CA VAL A 139 15.87 -4.32 4.72
C VAL A 139 15.24 -4.86 6.01
N LYS A 140 15.29 -6.19 6.22
CA LYS A 140 14.76 -6.82 7.44
C LYS A 140 15.58 -6.45 8.67
N MET A 141 16.91 -6.53 8.57
CA MET A 141 17.84 -6.20 9.65
C MET A 141 17.73 -4.73 10.08
N GLU A 142 17.59 -3.82 9.12
CA GLU A 142 17.48 -2.38 9.33
C GLU A 142 16.06 -1.91 9.66
N LYS A 143 15.10 -2.84 9.83
CA LYS A 143 13.69 -2.56 10.12
C LYS A 143 13.07 -1.57 9.11
N HIS A 144 13.33 -1.78 7.82
CA HIS A 144 12.86 -0.94 6.71
C HIS A 144 13.31 0.53 6.76
N LYS A 145 14.43 0.82 7.42
CA LYS A 145 15.04 2.16 7.51
C LYS A 145 16.33 2.21 6.70
N CYS A 146 16.75 3.42 6.32
CA CYS A 146 18.04 3.61 5.65
C CYS A 146 19.20 3.36 6.63
N SER A 147 20.18 2.58 6.20
CA SER A 147 21.43 2.31 6.94
C SER A 147 22.51 3.39 6.72
N ARG A 148 22.25 4.37 5.86
CA ARG A 148 23.11 5.55 5.64
C ARG A 148 22.65 6.70 6.54
N ASN A 149 23.37 7.82 6.47
CA ASN A 149 23.07 9.03 7.24
C ASN A 149 21.83 9.81 6.70
N CYS A 150 20.72 9.14 6.45
CA CYS A 150 19.46 9.77 6.02
C CYS A 150 18.50 9.80 7.20
N PHE A 151 18.26 11.00 7.74
CA PHE A 151 17.40 11.20 8.90
C PHE A 151 16.31 12.22 8.61
N GLU A 152 15.16 12.05 9.25
CA GLU A 152 14.02 12.96 9.22
C GLU A 152 13.97 13.76 10.53
N CYS A 153 13.72 15.06 10.39
CA CYS A 153 13.55 15.98 11.50
C CYS A 153 12.33 15.56 12.35
N PRO A 154 12.47 15.50 13.69
CA PRO A 154 11.36 15.13 14.55
C PRO A 154 10.21 16.13 14.54
N ILE A 155 10.49 17.41 14.21
CA ILE A 155 9.52 18.50 14.28
C ILE A 155 8.74 18.63 12.96
N CYS A 156 9.45 18.79 11.83
CA CYS A 156 8.85 19.09 10.53
C CYS A 156 8.99 17.97 9.48
N GLN A 157 9.63 16.85 9.81
CA GLN A 157 9.85 15.70 8.91
C GLN A 157 10.73 15.98 7.68
N ASN A 158 11.37 17.16 7.61
CA ASN A 158 12.35 17.46 6.56
C ASN A 158 13.65 16.67 6.78
N THR A 159 14.41 16.41 5.70
CA THR A 159 15.71 15.75 5.80
C THR A 159 16.70 16.57 6.63
N LEU A 160 17.44 15.88 7.51
CA LEU A 160 18.52 16.46 8.32
C LEU A 160 19.87 16.36 7.61
N SER A 161 20.71 17.37 7.77
CA SER A 161 22.11 17.38 7.34
C SER A 161 23.03 17.12 8.52
N VAL A 162 24.19 16.50 8.26
CA VAL A 162 25.29 16.38 9.22
C VAL A 162 26.16 17.62 9.08
N VAL A 163 26.37 18.34 10.18
CA VAL A 163 27.15 19.58 10.23
C VAL A 163 28.31 19.38 11.21
N SER A 164 29.50 19.84 10.86
CA SER A 164 30.64 19.93 11.78
C SER A 164 30.51 21.18 12.64
N GLU A 165 30.89 21.04 13.91
CA GLU A 165 31.16 22.18 14.76
C GLU A 165 32.57 22.68 14.42
N ASP A 166 32.67 23.81 13.73
CA ASP A 166 33.95 24.49 13.50
C ASP A 166 34.33 25.23 14.79
N PRO A 167 35.40 24.82 15.50
CA PRO A 167 35.80 25.49 16.74
C PRO A 167 36.32 26.92 16.54
N ASP A 168 36.59 27.34 15.28
CA ASP A 168 37.25 28.61 14.93
C ASP A 168 36.46 29.47 13.91
N ALA A 169 35.12 29.53 13.98
CA ALA A 169 34.30 30.38 13.12
C ALA A 169 34.50 31.92 13.30
N GLY A 170 35.61 32.34 13.92
CA GLY A 170 36.02 33.74 14.09
C GLY A 170 37.44 34.08 13.61
N GLN A 171 38.21 33.15 13.04
CA GLN A 171 39.57 33.45 12.56
C GLN A 171 39.72 33.15 11.07
N THR A 172 39.71 34.22 10.27
CA THR A 172 40.13 34.20 8.86
C THR A 172 41.61 33.85 8.79
N GLY A 173 41.93 32.59 8.52
CA GLY A 173 43.29 32.12 8.30
C GLY A 173 43.31 30.84 7.47
N ALA A 174 43.68 30.96 6.20
CA ALA A 174 43.82 29.85 5.28
C ALA A 174 45.01 28.95 5.67
N ALA A 175 44.76 27.84 6.38
CA ALA A 175 45.52 26.58 6.33
C ALA A 175 45.09 25.62 7.45
N ALA A 176 44.16 24.69 7.18
CA ALA A 176 43.97 23.50 8.03
C ALA A 176 43.19 22.38 7.30
N ALA A 177 43.64 21.99 6.11
CA ALA A 177 43.18 20.77 5.46
C ALA A 177 44.04 19.58 5.92
N ALA A 178 43.92 19.18 7.19
CA ALA A 178 44.27 17.84 7.68
C ALA A 178 44.04 17.79 9.21
N THR A 179 43.13 16.92 9.66
CA THR A 179 42.88 16.58 11.08
C THR A 179 41.88 17.48 11.83
N ALA A 180 40.67 17.67 11.30
CA ALA A 180 39.56 18.20 12.09
C ALA A 180 38.94 17.07 12.94
N THR A 181 39.38 16.94 14.18
CA THR A 181 38.61 16.30 15.28
C THR A 181 37.48 17.24 15.68
N GLY A 182 36.49 17.43 14.79
CA GLY A 182 35.29 18.22 15.06
C GLY A 182 34.16 17.34 15.58
N GLN A 183 33.38 17.84 16.54
CA GLN A 183 32.10 17.21 16.88
C GLN A 183 31.10 17.45 15.74
N PHE A 184 30.26 16.46 15.45
CA PHE A 184 29.23 16.55 14.42
C PHE A 184 27.85 16.51 15.06
N TYR A 185 26.90 17.20 14.46
CA TYR A 185 25.50 17.18 14.88
C TYR A 185 24.56 17.18 13.67
N LEU A 186 23.30 16.83 13.90
CA LEU A 186 22.26 16.87 12.88
C LEU A 186 21.56 18.22 12.93
N ASN A 187 21.40 18.89 11.78
CA ASN A 187 20.68 20.15 11.67
C ASN A 187 19.51 20.05 10.66
N CYS A 188 18.44 20.78 10.94
CA CYS A 188 17.31 20.93 10.04
C CYS A 188 17.27 22.33 9.43
N ASN A 189 17.48 22.44 8.12
CA ASN A 189 17.47 23.74 7.42
C ASN A 189 16.10 24.43 7.39
N MET A 190 15.00 23.72 7.71
CA MET A 190 13.65 24.28 7.63
C MET A 190 13.19 24.89 8.95
N CYS A 191 13.35 24.17 10.06
CA CYS A 191 12.90 24.62 11.39
C CYS A 191 14.05 24.96 12.35
N GLN A 192 15.29 24.89 11.87
CA GLN A 192 16.52 25.15 12.63
C GLN A 192 16.69 24.24 13.87
N TRP A 193 16.00 23.11 13.90
CA TRP A 193 16.22 22.09 14.92
C TRP A 193 17.62 21.49 14.77
N ASN A 194 18.35 21.42 15.89
CA ASN A 194 19.65 20.77 15.97
C ASN A 194 19.64 19.63 16.99
N SER A 195 20.49 18.60 16.79
CA SER A 195 20.59 17.48 17.73
C SER A 195 21.36 17.81 19.01
N GLN A 196 22.09 18.94 19.03
CA GLN A 196 22.74 19.43 20.24
C GLN A 196 21.72 19.77 21.34
N SER A 197 20.52 20.26 20.97
CA SER A 197 19.43 20.53 21.91
C SER A 197 19.00 19.31 22.74
N ILE A 198 19.29 18.09 22.27
CA ILE A 198 18.98 16.84 22.95
C ILE A 198 20.25 16.11 23.41
N ASN A 199 21.38 16.83 23.52
CA ASN A 199 22.71 16.31 23.87
C ASN A 199 23.18 15.16 22.97
N MET A 200 22.85 15.21 21.69
CA MET A 200 23.22 14.18 20.73
C MET A 200 24.22 14.73 19.72
N VAL A 201 25.50 14.54 20.04
CA VAL A 201 26.67 14.88 19.23
C VAL A 201 27.40 13.61 18.83
N PHE A 202 28.17 13.69 17.75
CA PHE A 202 28.82 12.54 17.12
C PHE A 202 30.30 12.83 16.89
N GLU A 203 31.15 11.82 17.11
CA GLU A 203 32.59 11.95 16.89
C GLU A 203 32.97 11.85 15.40
N LYS A 204 32.14 11.16 14.61
CA LYS A 204 32.38 10.89 13.20
C LYS A 204 31.18 11.34 12.38
N PRO A 205 31.39 11.85 11.15
CA PRO A 205 30.30 12.26 10.29
C PRO A 205 29.55 11.07 9.69
N THR A 206 30.10 9.84 9.78
CA THR A 206 29.58 8.62 9.16
C THR A 206 29.28 7.54 10.21
N GLY A 207 28.45 6.57 9.84
CA GLY A 207 28.09 5.45 10.74
C GLY A 207 27.00 5.78 11.77
N LEU A 208 26.35 6.95 11.64
CA LEU A 208 25.33 7.41 12.58
C LEU A 208 24.16 6.42 12.69
N ALA A 209 23.72 5.84 11.57
CA ALA A 209 22.61 4.88 11.58
C ALA A 209 22.87 3.67 12.49
N ALA A 210 24.10 3.16 12.53
CA ALA A 210 24.48 2.04 13.39
C ALA A 210 24.50 2.43 14.88
N GLN A 211 24.93 3.66 15.21
CA GLN A 211 24.87 4.17 16.58
C GLN A 211 23.43 4.32 17.07
N PHE A 212 22.52 4.83 16.22
CA PHE A 212 21.10 4.89 16.52
C PHE A 212 20.50 3.51 16.73
N GLN A 213 20.87 2.54 15.87
CA GLN A 213 20.41 1.17 16.01
C GLN A 213 20.86 0.55 17.33
N LYS A 214 22.15 0.69 17.69
CA LYS A 214 22.68 0.18 18.96
C LYS A 214 21.94 0.80 20.16
N THR A 215 21.64 2.10 20.10
CA THR A 215 20.89 2.81 21.15
C THR A 215 19.44 2.32 21.24
N GLU A 216 18.80 2.03 20.09
CA GLU A 216 17.45 1.46 20.03
C GLU A 216 17.41 0.04 20.62
N GLU A 217 18.42 -0.79 20.30
CA GLU A 217 18.54 -2.17 20.78
C GLU A 217 18.88 -2.24 22.27
N SER A 218 19.65 -1.28 22.80
CA SER A 218 19.97 -1.21 24.23
C SER A 218 18.84 -0.64 25.09
N SER A 219 17.70 -0.27 24.50
CA SER A 219 16.57 0.26 25.27
C SER A 219 16.00 -0.82 26.22
N PRO A 220 15.60 -0.45 27.44
CA PRO A 220 15.15 -1.40 28.46
C PRO A 220 13.97 -2.24 27.97
N ASP A 221 13.03 -1.62 27.25
CA ASP A 221 11.83 -2.30 26.73
C ASP A 221 12.17 -3.36 25.67
N VAL A 222 13.15 -3.09 24.80
CA VAL A 222 13.59 -4.05 23.78
C VAL A 222 14.33 -5.23 24.41
N MET A 223 15.19 -4.95 25.39
CA MET A 223 15.89 -5.99 26.15
C MET A 223 14.91 -6.86 26.95
N GLU A 224 13.89 -6.23 27.54
CA GLU A 224 12.85 -6.94 28.28
C GLU A 224 11.98 -7.81 27.39
N PHE A 225 11.57 -7.29 26.23
CA PHE A 225 10.88 -8.09 25.22
C PHE A 225 11.72 -9.31 24.80
N GLY A 226 13.04 -9.14 24.65
CA GLY A 226 13.95 -10.26 24.37
C GLY A 226 13.93 -11.32 25.47
N ARG A 227 14.04 -10.92 26.73
CA ARG A 227 13.97 -11.84 27.88
C ARG A 227 12.62 -12.55 27.98
N LEU A 228 11.52 -11.84 27.77
CA LEU A 228 10.18 -12.40 27.76
C LEU A 228 10.00 -13.41 26.63
N LYS A 229 10.47 -13.08 25.43
CA LYS A 229 10.45 -13.97 24.27
C LYS A 229 11.22 -15.26 24.57
N ASP A 230 12.45 -15.17 25.09
CA ASP A 230 13.27 -16.34 25.41
C ASP A 230 12.61 -17.22 26.49
N HIS A 231 11.98 -16.60 27.49
CA HIS A 231 11.23 -17.31 28.52
C HIS A 231 10.02 -18.05 27.93
N LEU A 232 9.23 -17.37 27.10
CA LEU A 232 8.04 -17.96 26.47
C LEU A 232 8.41 -19.05 25.46
N GLU A 233 9.49 -18.89 24.68
CA GLU A 233 9.97 -19.94 23.78
C GLU A 233 10.36 -21.21 24.54
N LYS A 234 11.03 -21.09 25.70
CA LYS A 234 11.33 -22.24 26.57
C LYS A 234 10.05 -22.89 27.08
N TYR A 235 9.07 -22.07 27.50
CA TYR A 235 7.78 -22.56 27.96
C TYR A 235 7.04 -23.36 26.87
N PHE A 236 6.94 -22.83 25.65
CA PHE A 236 6.28 -23.52 24.53
C PHE A 236 7.01 -24.80 24.11
N ARG A 237 8.35 -24.80 24.08
CA ARG A 237 9.14 -26.01 23.78
C ARG A 237 8.88 -27.12 24.80
N ASN A 238 8.87 -26.78 26.08
CA ASN A 238 8.59 -27.74 27.14
C ASN A 238 7.15 -28.27 27.07
N ASN A 239 6.18 -27.38 26.83
CA ASN A 239 4.77 -27.77 26.73
C ASN A 239 4.49 -28.67 25.51
N ASN A 240 5.14 -28.39 24.36
CA ASN A 240 5.07 -29.27 23.18
C ASN A 240 5.71 -30.64 23.45
N SER A 241 6.82 -30.70 24.19
CA SER A 241 7.43 -31.98 24.62
C SER A 241 6.50 -32.77 25.53
N LYS A 242 5.81 -32.11 26.47
CA LYS A 242 4.83 -32.76 27.37
C LYS A 242 3.61 -33.28 26.61
N ASN A 243 3.09 -32.53 25.64
CA ASN A 243 1.98 -32.98 24.80
C ASN A 243 2.34 -34.15 23.88
N ASN A 244 3.57 -34.22 23.37
CA ASN A 244 4.02 -35.37 22.56
C ASN A 244 4.23 -36.66 23.38
N MET A 245 4.51 -36.53 24.68
CA MET A 245 4.67 -37.69 25.58
C MET A 245 3.33 -38.30 26.01
N ASN A 246 2.24 -37.54 25.92
CA ASN A 246 0.89 -38.00 26.29
C ASN A 246 0.17 -38.75 25.15
N ASN A 247 0.75 -38.82 23.95
CA ASN A 247 0.18 -39.51 22.79
C ASN A 247 0.82 -40.89 22.50
N MET A 248 1.59 -41.45 23.43
CA MET A 248 2.06 -42.84 23.33
C MET A 248 1.20 -43.76 24.21
N PRO A 249 0.41 -44.69 23.62
CA PRO A 249 -0.35 -45.63 24.43
C PRO A 249 0.64 -46.59 25.11
N SER A 250 0.50 -46.73 26.41
CA SER A 250 1.28 -47.67 27.20
C SER A 250 0.87 -49.10 26.81
N ILE A 251 1.69 -49.79 26.02
CA ILE A 251 1.58 -51.24 25.80
C ILE A 251 2.72 -51.96 26.54
N LEU A 252 2.29 -52.52 27.68
CA LEU A 252 2.69 -53.74 28.37
C LEU A 252 3.85 -54.58 27.81
N SER A 253 4.79 -54.86 28.72
CA SER A 253 5.40 -56.16 29.05
C SER A 253 4.92 -57.39 28.26
N ILE A 254 5.88 -58.19 27.74
CA ILE A 254 6.00 -59.65 27.91
C ILE A 254 7.42 -60.10 27.45
N GLN A 255 7.88 -61.16 28.10
CA GLN A 255 9.21 -61.77 28.17
C GLN A 255 9.78 -62.31 26.85
N SER A 256 11.12 -62.37 26.74
CA SER A 256 11.83 -63.65 26.55
C SER A 256 13.34 -63.54 26.78
N SER A 257 13.84 -64.60 27.38
CA SER A 257 15.08 -64.77 28.14
C SER A 257 16.25 -65.32 27.32
N VAL A 258 17.48 -64.83 27.56
CA VAL A 258 18.69 -65.68 27.58
C VAL A 258 19.65 -65.19 28.67
N THR A 259 20.13 -66.18 29.42
CA THR A 259 21.01 -66.24 30.59
C THR A 259 22.33 -65.45 30.54
N GLN A 260 22.74 -64.87 31.67
CA GLN A 260 24.11 -64.93 32.28
C GLN A 260 24.06 -64.33 33.70
N PRO A 261 24.96 -64.75 34.63
CA PRO A 261 24.75 -64.67 36.07
C PRO A 261 25.45 -63.49 36.75
N TYR A 262 24.97 -63.17 37.96
CA TYR A 262 25.59 -62.32 38.98
C TYR A 262 26.29 -61.03 38.48
N ARG A 263 25.49 -59.98 38.28
CA ARG A 263 25.93 -58.63 38.65
C ARG A 263 24.91 -57.99 39.57
N TYR A 264 25.41 -57.58 40.72
CA TYR A 264 24.76 -56.69 41.68
C TYR A 264 24.14 -55.50 40.93
N VAL A 265 22.81 -55.46 40.86
CA VAL A 265 22.05 -54.31 40.35
C VAL A 265 21.97 -53.33 41.52
N PRO A 266 22.63 -52.15 41.47
CA PRO A 266 22.36 -51.13 42.47
C PRO A 266 20.91 -50.67 42.29
N PRO A 267 20.21 -50.27 43.37
CA PRO A 267 18.83 -49.80 43.25
C PRO A 267 18.79 -48.64 42.25
N PRO A 268 17.65 -48.44 41.54
CA PRO A 268 17.55 -47.35 40.60
C PRO A 268 17.82 -46.07 41.39
N ASN A 269 18.90 -45.37 41.03
CA ASN A 269 19.01 -43.98 41.40
C ASN A 269 17.78 -43.32 40.79
N HIS A 270 16.77 -43.08 41.62
CA HIS A 270 15.83 -41.99 41.41
C HIS A 270 16.68 -40.72 41.43
N ARG A 271 17.37 -40.45 40.32
CA ARG A 271 17.58 -39.08 39.92
C ARG A 271 16.16 -38.59 39.68
N PRO A 272 15.67 -37.60 40.46
CA PRO A 272 14.48 -36.89 40.04
C PRO A 272 14.75 -36.51 38.59
N ARG A 273 13.85 -36.90 37.66
CA ARG A 273 13.76 -36.17 36.40
C ARG A 273 13.77 -34.70 36.82
N PRO A 274 14.63 -33.83 36.24
CA PRO A 274 14.53 -32.42 36.52
C PRO A 274 13.07 -32.08 36.26
N THR A 275 12.34 -31.75 37.32
CA THR A 275 11.08 -31.07 37.12
C THR A 275 11.52 -29.83 36.37
N ASP A 276 11.13 -29.75 35.09
CA ASP A 276 11.31 -28.54 34.29
C ASP A 276 10.44 -27.46 34.94
N ASP A 277 10.87 -27.00 36.11
CA ASP A 277 10.38 -25.84 36.82
C ASP A 277 10.87 -24.66 36.01
N ILE A 278 10.09 -24.36 34.98
CA ILE A 278 10.20 -23.10 34.26
C ILE A 278 9.98 -22.02 35.32
N GLN A 279 11.08 -21.44 35.79
CA GLN A 279 11.08 -20.42 36.83
C GLN A 279 10.14 -19.28 36.43
N HIS A 280 9.33 -18.81 37.38
CA HIS A 280 8.42 -17.70 37.16
C HIS A 280 9.18 -16.48 36.63
N TYR A 281 8.72 -15.91 35.52
CA TYR A 281 9.33 -14.73 34.93
C TYR A 281 9.07 -13.51 35.82
N VAL A 282 10.14 -12.87 36.28
CA VAL A 282 10.07 -11.61 37.03
C VAL A 282 10.46 -10.48 36.07
N PRO A 283 9.57 -9.50 35.83
CA PRO A 283 9.90 -8.35 35.00
C PRO A 283 11.06 -7.57 35.61
N ALA A 284 12.06 -7.26 34.79
CA ALA A 284 13.19 -6.43 35.20
C ALA A 284 12.93 -4.95 34.96
N VAL A 285 11.98 -4.60 34.10
CA VAL A 285 11.58 -3.21 33.84
C VAL A 285 10.35 -2.89 34.68
N GLN A 286 10.51 -1.93 35.57
CA GLN A 286 9.38 -1.36 36.31
C GLN A 286 8.77 -0.24 35.47
N VAL A 287 7.47 -0.33 35.20
CA VAL A 287 6.73 0.75 34.55
C VAL A 287 6.69 1.91 35.54
N MET A 288 7.40 2.99 35.23
CA MET A 288 7.31 4.22 36.02
C MET A 288 5.87 4.73 35.94
N GLU A 289 5.31 5.09 37.10
CA GLU A 289 3.98 5.68 37.19
C GLU A 289 3.95 6.99 36.38
N ASP A 290 2.87 7.22 35.62
CA ASP A 290 2.68 8.39 34.74
C ASP A 290 2.63 9.75 35.48
N THR A 291 2.84 9.76 36.79
CA THR A 291 2.79 10.93 37.68
C THR A 291 3.77 12.03 37.24
N GLU A 292 4.99 11.67 36.84
CA GLU A 292 5.98 12.66 36.38
C GLU A 292 5.59 13.31 35.04
N ASN A 293 4.88 12.58 34.17
CA ASN A 293 4.37 13.12 32.91
C ASN A 293 3.16 14.02 33.15
N LEU A 294 2.30 13.67 34.11
CA LEU A 294 1.13 14.44 34.49
C LEU A 294 1.52 15.82 35.05
N ASP A 295 2.47 15.87 35.98
CA ASP A 295 2.95 17.13 36.56
C ASP A 295 3.53 18.06 35.49
N LYS A 296 4.29 17.49 34.54
CA LYS A 296 4.83 18.24 33.40
C LYS A 296 3.73 18.78 32.51
N LEU A 297 2.73 17.96 32.17
CA LEU A 297 1.58 18.37 31.37
C LEU A 297 0.74 19.46 32.08
N MET A 298 0.55 19.36 33.38
CA MET A 298 -0.16 20.36 34.19
C MET A 298 0.59 21.70 34.27
N SER A 299 1.92 21.66 34.17
CA SER A 299 2.79 22.85 34.19
C SER A 299 2.97 23.56 32.84
N VAL A 300 2.41 23.02 31.75
CA VAL A 300 2.60 23.60 30.39
C VAL A 300 1.89 24.95 30.29
N VAL A 301 2.68 26.00 30.06
CA VAL A 301 2.16 27.37 29.86
C VAL A 301 1.94 27.68 28.38
N SER A 302 2.72 27.04 27.47
CA SER A 302 2.66 27.28 26.03
C SER A 302 2.54 25.99 25.22
N LEU A 303 1.65 26.01 24.22
CA LEU A 303 1.47 24.94 23.23
C LEU A 303 2.76 24.62 22.45
N THR A 304 3.69 25.59 22.35
CA THR A 304 4.96 25.39 21.64
C THR A 304 5.92 24.44 22.36
N GLN A 305 5.70 24.13 23.65
CA GLN A 305 6.57 23.24 24.42
C GLN A 305 6.13 21.77 24.34
N THR A 306 4.90 21.54 23.87
CA THR A 306 4.29 20.21 23.81
C THR A 306 4.33 19.65 22.39
N THR A 307 4.51 18.34 22.28
CA THR A 307 4.50 17.65 20.99
C THR A 307 3.09 17.55 20.41
N THR A 308 2.99 17.62 19.09
CA THR A 308 1.73 17.34 18.38
C THR A 308 1.48 15.83 18.30
N MET A 309 0.22 15.43 18.09
CA MET A 309 -0.14 14.02 17.90
C MET A 309 0.63 13.37 16.73
N LYS A 310 0.80 14.09 15.61
CA LYS A 310 1.58 13.62 14.46
C LYS A 310 3.04 13.32 14.83
N GLN A 311 3.66 14.18 15.65
CA GLN A 311 5.04 13.99 16.11
C GLN A 311 5.17 12.77 17.03
N ARG A 312 4.22 12.59 17.97
CA ARG A 312 4.16 11.41 18.86
C ARG A 312 3.94 10.12 18.11
N LEU A 313 2.96 10.09 17.20
CA LEU A 313 2.65 8.90 16.38
C LEU A 313 3.81 8.50 15.47
N ALA A 314 4.62 9.46 15.04
CA ALA A 314 5.81 9.13 14.27
C ALA A 314 6.92 8.46 15.11
N SER A 315 6.85 8.48 16.45
CA SER A 315 7.74 7.78 17.40
C SER A 315 6.93 6.87 18.33
N LEU A 316 6.33 5.81 17.81
CA LEU A 316 5.40 4.94 18.56
C LEU A 316 5.97 4.31 19.85
N HIS A 317 7.28 4.12 19.95
CA HIS A 317 7.91 3.44 21.08
C HIS A 317 8.12 4.35 22.31
N LYS A 318 8.33 5.67 22.12
CA LYS A 318 8.59 6.63 23.22
C LYS A 318 7.48 7.66 23.43
N GLN A 319 6.74 8.00 22.37
CA GLN A 319 5.63 8.97 22.36
C GLN A 319 5.79 10.19 23.28
N SER A 320 6.97 10.84 23.29
CA SER A 320 7.27 11.94 24.20
C SER A 320 6.26 13.09 24.11
N TYR A 321 5.85 13.62 25.26
CA TYR A 321 5.00 14.81 25.36
C TYR A 321 5.77 16.13 25.21
N THR A 322 7.08 16.15 25.44
CA THR A 322 7.93 17.34 25.31
C THR A 322 8.80 17.31 24.05
N LEU A 323 9.05 18.48 23.44
CA LEU A 323 9.86 18.61 22.23
C LEU A 323 11.33 18.25 22.44
N GLU A 324 11.89 18.58 23.61
CA GLU A 324 13.30 18.31 23.98
C GLU A 324 13.65 16.83 24.02
N ARG A 325 12.64 15.97 24.14
CA ARG A 325 12.82 14.51 24.16
C ARG A 325 12.55 13.87 22.79
N LEU A 326 12.20 14.66 21.77
CA LEU A 326 12.01 14.13 20.43
C LEU A 326 13.36 13.81 19.77
N GLN A 327 13.48 12.58 19.31
CA GLN A 327 14.67 12.09 18.62
C GLN A 327 14.42 12.07 17.09
N PRO A 328 15.46 12.34 16.28
CA PRO A 328 15.36 12.23 14.84
C PRO A 328 15.20 10.77 14.42
N LYS A 329 14.61 10.58 13.24
CA LYS A 329 14.22 9.25 12.76
C LYS A 329 15.07 8.87 11.57
N ARG A 330 15.50 7.61 11.51
CA ARG A 330 16.08 7.07 10.27
C ARG A 330 14.99 7.07 9.19
N MET A 331 15.35 7.57 8.00
CA MET A 331 14.46 7.67 6.84
C MET A 331 13.89 6.29 6.47
N HIS A 332 12.57 6.21 6.27
CA HIS A 332 11.93 4.97 5.86
C HIS A 332 12.18 4.66 4.39
N LEU A 333 12.47 3.39 4.08
CA LEU A 333 12.65 2.93 2.72
C LEU A 333 11.31 2.95 1.96
N ARG A 334 11.37 3.25 0.68
CA ARG A 334 10.26 3.15 -0.28
C ARG A 334 10.45 1.94 -1.16
N ILE A 335 9.38 1.55 -1.85
CA ILE A 335 9.39 0.40 -2.75
C ILE A 335 9.07 0.83 -4.18
N LYS A 336 9.74 0.21 -5.15
CA LYS A 336 9.25 0.17 -6.53
C LYS A 336 8.39 -1.06 -6.72
N LYS A 337 7.26 -0.89 -7.39
CA LYS A 337 6.26 -1.94 -7.62
C LYS A 337 6.19 -2.28 -9.10
N SER A 338 6.26 -3.57 -9.41
CA SER A 338 5.78 -4.11 -10.69
C SER A 338 4.32 -4.53 -10.53
N ARG A 339 3.60 -4.59 -11.64
CA ARG A 339 2.20 -5.00 -11.67
C ARG A 339 1.94 -6.05 -12.73
N ARG A 340 1.23 -7.09 -12.33
CA ARG A 340 0.75 -8.16 -13.22
C ARG A 340 -0.76 -8.16 -13.29
N CYS A 341 -1.31 -8.61 -14.40
CA CYS A 341 -2.73 -8.92 -14.53
C CYS A 341 -3.08 -10.07 -13.58
N ARG A 342 -4.18 -9.97 -12.80
CA ARG A 342 -4.58 -11.09 -11.92
C ARG A 342 -5.11 -12.28 -12.70
N THR A 343 -5.76 -12.06 -13.85
CA THR A 343 -6.38 -13.11 -14.67
C THR A 343 -5.33 -13.95 -15.39
N CYS A 344 -4.43 -13.34 -16.17
CA CYS A 344 -3.46 -14.06 -17.01
C CYS A 344 -2.01 -13.99 -16.51
N ARG A 345 -1.73 -13.28 -15.40
CA ARG A 345 -0.38 -13.06 -14.84
C ARG A 345 0.61 -12.33 -15.78
N HIS A 346 0.14 -11.81 -16.92
CA HIS A 346 0.94 -10.98 -17.83
C HIS A 346 1.45 -9.71 -17.12
N ASN A 347 2.68 -9.30 -17.42
CA ASN A 347 3.30 -8.11 -16.82
C ASN A 347 2.75 -6.84 -17.46
N LEU A 348 2.06 -6.02 -16.68
CA LEU A 348 1.49 -4.77 -17.17
C LEU A 348 2.48 -3.62 -17.00
N VAL A 349 3.15 -3.56 -15.84
CA VAL A 349 4.14 -2.53 -15.53
C VAL A 349 5.34 -3.16 -14.87
N ASN A 350 6.52 -2.89 -15.39
CA ASN A 350 7.78 -3.32 -14.80
C ASN A 350 8.80 -2.18 -14.82
N PRO A 351 8.98 -1.45 -13.70
CA PRO A 351 9.99 -0.40 -13.62
C PRO A 351 11.42 -0.98 -13.61
N GLU A 352 12.39 -0.18 -14.03
CA GLU A 352 13.79 -0.54 -13.78
C GLU A 352 14.10 -0.54 -12.27
N GLN A 353 14.94 -1.49 -11.85
CA GLN A 353 15.25 -1.71 -10.45
C GLN A 353 16.03 -0.54 -9.81
N LYS A 354 16.88 0.15 -10.59
CA LYS A 354 17.72 1.24 -10.09
C LYS A 354 16.86 2.38 -9.53
N ALA A 355 17.06 2.79 -8.28
CA ALA A 355 16.28 3.86 -7.64
C ALA A 355 16.20 5.14 -8.48
N GLN A 356 17.34 5.56 -9.05
CA GLN A 356 17.48 6.78 -9.84
C GLN A 356 16.77 6.73 -11.20
N SER A 357 16.43 5.54 -11.71
CA SER A 357 15.78 5.39 -13.01
C SER A 357 14.28 5.63 -12.92
N ILE A 358 13.77 6.47 -13.82
CA ILE A 358 12.33 6.68 -14.07
C ILE A 358 11.80 5.80 -15.22
N ARG A 359 12.68 4.99 -15.84
CA ARG A 359 12.34 4.18 -17.00
C ARG A 359 11.60 2.92 -16.60
N PHE A 360 10.74 2.47 -17.51
CA PHE A 360 10.00 1.23 -17.40
C PHE A 360 10.50 0.27 -18.47
N LYS A 361 10.79 -0.98 -18.08
CA LYS A 361 11.05 -2.07 -19.02
C LYS A 361 9.78 -2.48 -19.75
N ILE A 362 8.65 -2.45 -19.04
CA ILE A 362 7.31 -2.74 -19.57
C ILE A 362 6.36 -1.67 -19.03
N LYS A 363 5.56 -1.06 -19.92
CA LYS A 363 4.63 0.03 -19.57
C LYS A 363 3.34 -0.07 -20.41
N LEU A 364 2.45 -0.97 -20.02
CA LEU A 364 1.12 -1.13 -20.62
C LEU A 364 0.07 -0.33 -19.84
N MET A 365 0.16 0.99 -19.96
CA MET A 365 -0.82 1.91 -19.37
C MET A 365 -2.06 1.99 -20.27
N ALA A 366 -3.25 2.19 -19.70
CA ALA A 366 -4.45 2.34 -20.53
C ALA A 366 -4.39 3.60 -21.41
N MET A 367 -3.79 4.69 -20.93
CA MET A 367 -3.64 5.95 -21.70
C MET A 367 -2.82 5.80 -22.99
N THR A 368 -1.96 4.78 -23.10
CA THR A 368 -1.14 4.56 -24.31
C THR A 368 -1.81 3.65 -25.32
N GLN A 369 -2.97 3.07 -24.99
CA GLN A 369 -3.64 2.06 -25.84
C GLN A 369 -5.10 2.41 -26.14
N ILE A 370 -5.74 3.19 -25.28
CA ILE A 370 -7.16 3.54 -25.39
C ILE A 370 -7.28 5.02 -25.79
N PRO A 371 -8.14 5.36 -26.78
CA PRO A 371 -8.38 6.74 -27.16
C PRO A 371 -8.79 7.61 -25.97
N GLN A 372 -8.10 8.74 -25.81
CA GLN A 372 -8.41 9.69 -24.76
C GLN A 372 -9.55 10.61 -25.20
N ILE A 373 -10.61 10.64 -24.40
CA ILE A 373 -11.75 11.53 -24.61
C ILE A 373 -11.60 12.78 -23.74
N THR A 374 -11.67 13.94 -24.37
CA THR A 374 -11.59 15.26 -23.72
C THR A 374 -12.68 16.18 -24.24
N ILE A 375 -13.02 17.23 -23.48
CA ILE A 375 -13.92 18.27 -23.99
C ILE A 375 -13.07 19.37 -24.63
N ASN A 376 -13.29 19.63 -25.91
CA ASN A 376 -12.59 20.71 -26.62
C ASN A 376 -13.29 22.06 -26.40
N LYS A 377 -14.62 22.08 -26.52
CA LYS A 377 -15.43 23.30 -26.37
C LYS A 377 -16.79 22.98 -25.75
N ILE A 378 -17.26 23.87 -24.88
CA ILE A 378 -18.58 23.80 -24.25
C ILE A 378 -19.27 25.13 -24.49
N HIS A 379 -20.41 25.12 -25.17
CA HIS A 379 -21.29 26.29 -25.18
C HIS A 379 -22.08 26.36 -23.86
N PRO A 380 -22.46 27.55 -23.38
CA PRO A 380 -23.23 27.70 -22.14
C PRO A 380 -24.43 26.74 -22.10
N LEU A 381 -24.50 25.91 -21.06
CA LEU A 381 -25.57 24.94 -20.87
C LEU A 381 -26.73 25.65 -20.16
N ILE A 382 -27.74 26.05 -20.93
CA ILE A 382 -28.95 26.70 -20.40
C ILE A 382 -30.05 25.65 -20.34
N VAL A 383 -30.74 25.57 -19.19
CA VAL A 383 -31.81 24.59 -18.97
C VAL A 383 -32.89 24.75 -20.05
N GLN A 384 -33.40 23.63 -20.58
CA GLN A 384 -34.36 23.54 -21.68
C GLN A 384 -33.89 24.17 -23.01
N THR A 385 -32.64 24.64 -23.10
CA THR A 385 -32.05 25.14 -24.35
C THR A 385 -31.08 24.10 -24.90
N ARG A 386 -31.10 23.91 -26.22
CA ARG A 386 -30.16 23.04 -26.92
C ARG A 386 -28.79 23.72 -26.99
N SER A 387 -27.79 23.13 -26.35
CA SER A 387 -26.42 23.61 -26.31
C SER A 387 -25.46 22.58 -26.91
N GLN A 388 -24.43 23.05 -27.60
CA GLN A 388 -23.46 22.17 -28.27
C GLN A 388 -22.21 21.95 -27.40
N VAL A 389 -21.84 20.68 -27.22
CA VAL A 389 -20.60 20.23 -26.56
C VAL A 389 -19.74 19.51 -27.58
N ILE A 390 -18.49 19.95 -27.73
CA ILE A 390 -17.53 19.35 -28.66
C ILE A 390 -16.60 18.42 -27.90
N LEU A 391 -16.71 17.12 -28.18
CA LEU A 391 -15.82 16.11 -27.64
C LEU A 391 -14.69 15.84 -28.62
N ARG A 392 -13.46 15.75 -28.12
CA ARG A 392 -12.27 15.37 -28.87
C ARG A 392 -11.79 14.00 -28.41
N PHE A 393 -11.63 13.10 -29.37
CA PHE A 393 -11.09 11.77 -29.19
C PHE A 393 -9.69 11.75 -29.80
N THR A 394 -8.70 11.43 -28.99
CA THR A 394 -7.29 11.38 -29.40
C THR A 394 -6.80 9.95 -29.39
N ASN A 395 -6.32 9.45 -30.52
CA ASN A 395 -5.79 8.10 -30.66
C ASN A 395 -4.31 8.06 -30.27
N PRO A 396 -3.92 7.26 -29.27
CA PRO A 396 -2.51 7.07 -28.89
C PRO A 396 -1.79 5.98 -29.69
N ARG A 397 -2.49 5.22 -30.55
CA ARG A 397 -1.92 4.09 -31.31
C ARG A 397 -1.52 4.51 -32.71
N ASP A 398 -0.53 3.81 -33.27
CA ASP A 398 -0.05 3.98 -34.66
C ASP A 398 -0.95 3.30 -35.70
N GLU A 399 -2.12 2.83 -35.27
CA GLU A 399 -3.13 2.17 -36.10
C GLU A 399 -4.43 2.97 -36.07
N GLU A 400 -5.21 2.92 -37.15
CA GLU A 400 -6.50 3.61 -37.21
C GLU A 400 -7.51 2.95 -36.26
N VAL A 401 -8.26 3.76 -35.52
CA VAL A 401 -9.27 3.26 -34.57
C VAL A 401 -10.66 3.66 -35.03
N LEU A 402 -11.54 2.67 -35.22
CA LEU A 402 -12.96 2.88 -35.41
C LEU A 402 -13.66 3.02 -34.06
N VAL A 403 -14.35 4.13 -33.84
CA VAL A 403 -15.09 4.40 -32.61
C VAL A 403 -16.58 4.41 -32.90
N SER A 404 -17.34 3.68 -32.07
CA SER A 404 -18.80 3.76 -32.01
C SER A 404 -19.24 4.26 -30.64
N VAL A 405 -20.06 5.31 -30.64
CA VAL A 405 -20.62 5.98 -29.45
C VAL A 405 -22.11 5.67 -29.40
N GLN A 406 -22.56 5.19 -28.24
CA GLN A 406 -23.95 4.78 -28.01
C GLN A 406 -24.47 5.37 -26.69
N TYR A 407 -25.80 5.48 -26.58
CA TYR A 407 -26.46 5.83 -25.33
C TYR A 407 -26.43 4.62 -24.38
N GLY A 408 -26.16 4.84 -23.09
CA GLY A 408 -26.14 3.77 -22.08
C GLY A 408 -27.53 3.15 -21.82
N ASP A 409 -27.57 1.91 -21.34
CA ASP A 409 -28.75 1.17 -20.87
C ASP A 409 -29.97 1.15 -21.82
N GLY A 410 -29.74 1.10 -23.14
CA GLY A 410 -30.84 1.10 -24.12
C GLY A 410 -31.69 2.37 -24.07
N ALA A 411 -31.16 3.44 -23.46
CA ALA A 411 -31.82 4.73 -23.40
C ALA A 411 -32.07 5.24 -24.82
N GLN A 412 -33.35 5.41 -25.15
CA GLN A 412 -33.77 6.16 -26.33
C GLN A 412 -33.22 7.61 -26.28
N PRO A 413 -33.14 8.32 -27.42
CA PRO A 413 -32.62 9.70 -27.55
C PRO A 413 -33.31 10.78 -26.67
N HIS A 414 -34.25 10.41 -25.80
CA HIS A 414 -35.11 11.33 -25.03
C HIS A 414 -34.48 11.91 -23.77
N HIS A 415 -33.22 11.61 -23.45
CA HIS A 415 -32.49 12.21 -22.31
C HIS A 415 -31.90 13.60 -22.62
N GLY A 416 -32.34 14.23 -23.71
CA GLY A 416 -31.88 15.56 -24.12
C GLY A 416 -30.48 15.56 -24.76
N VAL A 417 -29.83 14.41 -24.96
CA VAL A 417 -28.52 14.30 -25.62
C VAL A 417 -28.69 13.70 -27.00
N HIS A 418 -28.17 14.37 -28.04
CA HIS A 418 -28.16 13.90 -29.41
C HIS A 418 -26.72 13.84 -29.95
N ILE A 419 -26.30 12.65 -30.36
CA ILE A 419 -24.99 12.38 -30.96
C ILE A 419 -25.12 12.52 -32.49
N ARG A 420 -24.42 13.48 -33.10
CA ARG A 420 -24.44 13.66 -34.56
C ARG A 420 -23.69 12.56 -35.31
N SER A 421 -22.51 12.17 -34.80
CA SER A 421 -21.65 11.15 -35.42
C SER A 421 -21.49 9.98 -34.47
N PRO A 422 -22.39 8.98 -34.52
CA PRO A 422 -22.30 7.81 -33.65
C PRO A 422 -21.14 6.89 -34.02
N THR A 423 -20.69 6.89 -35.28
CA THR A 423 -19.56 6.08 -35.73
C THR A 423 -18.61 6.95 -36.54
N PHE A 424 -17.32 6.88 -36.24
CA PHE A 424 -16.27 7.64 -36.92
C PHE A 424 -14.90 6.96 -36.74
N THR A 425 -13.97 7.23 -37.65
CA THR A 425 -12.57 6.79 -37.49
C THR A 425 -11.68 7.90 -36.93
N ILE A 426 -10.64 7.48 -36.21
CA ILE A 426 -9.56 8.33 -35.70
C ILE A 426 -8.25 7.87 -36.33
N SER A 427 -7.57 8.79 -37.01
CA SER A 427 -6.32 8.52 -37.68
C SER A 427 -5.23 8.03 -36.72
N PRO A 428 -4.27 7.23 -37.21
CA PRO A 428 -3.07 6.84 -36.46
C PRO A 428 -2.33 8.00 -35.81
N TYR A 429 -1.70 7.73 -34.68
CA TYR A 429 -0.63 8.56 -34.16
C TYR A 429 0.59 8.48 -35.10
N ASN A 430 1.21 9.64 -35.33
CA ASN A 430 2.47 9.75 -36.04
C ASN A 430 3.19 10.99 -35.49
N GLU A 431 4.41 10.78 -34.99
CA GLU A 431 5.21 11.80 -34.30
C GLU A 431 5.54 13.02 -35.17
N VAL A 432 5.51 12.87 -36.51
CA VAL A 432 5.84 13.94 -37.46
C VAL A 432 4.79 15.06 -37.46
N TRP A 433 3.53 14.77 -37.11
CA TRP A 433 2.44 15.76 -37.11
C TRP A 433 2.61 16.86 -36.05
N GLU A 434 3.48 16.70 -35.04
CA GLU A 434 3.74 17.75 -34.05
C GLU A 434 4.40 19.00 -34.66
N TYR A 435 5.04 18.88 -35.83
CA TYR A 435 5.72 19.98 -36.52
C TYR A 435 4.93 20.56 -37.69
N GLU A 436 3.89 19.87 -38.17
CA GLU A 436 3.00 20.33 -39.24
C GLU A 436 1.69 20.90 -38.66
N VAL A 437 1.79 21.86 -37.74
CA VAL A 437 0.62 22.63 -37.28
C VAL A 437 0.30 23.70 -38.33
N GLY A 438 -0.16 23.24 -39.49
CA GLY A 438 -0.51 24.04 -40.65
C GLY A 438 -1.63 23.37 -41.43
N ALA A 439 -2.84 23.38 -40.86
CA ALA A 439 -4.11 23.21 -41.56
C ALA A 439 -4.11 22.23 -42.74
N ILE A 440 -4.05 20.91 -42.48
CA ILE A 440 -4.64 19.95 -43.42
C ILE A 440 -6.15 19.93 -43.14
N GLY A 441 -6.83 20.98 -43.59
CA GLY A 441 -8.27 20.93 -43.80
C GLY A 441 -8.53 19.92 -44.92
N ALA A 442 -9.33 18.89 -44.66
CA ALA A 442 -9.79 17.99 -45.69
C ALA A 442 -10.41 18.81 -46.85
N PRO A 443 -10.17 18.44 -48.13
CA PRO A 443 -10.81 19.11 -49.25
C PRO A 443 -12.34 18.99 -49.11
N PRO A 444 -13.10 20.08 -49.30
CA PRO A 444 -14.56 20.03 -49.21
C PRO A 444 -15.09 19.28 -50.44
N GLY A 445 -15.52 18.03 -50.27
CA GLY A 445 -16.08 17.29 -51.42
C GLY A 445 -16.36 15.80 -51.28
N SER A 446 -15.98 15.09 -50.20
CA SER A 446 -16.41 13.70 -50.00
C SER A 446 -17.61 13.65 -49.05
N MET A 447 -18.79 13.32 -49.57
CA MET A 447 -19.99 13.12 -48.77
C MET A 447 -19.83 12.01 -47.74
N MET A 448 -20.49 12.21 -46.59
CA MET A 448 -20.60 11.39 -45.38
C MET A 448 -19.42 11.45 -44.40
N GLU A 449 -19.44 12.44 -43.50
CA GLU A 449 -19.22 12.20 -42.06
C GLU A 449 -19.59 13.47 -41.29
N ASP A 450 -20.60 13.38 -40.40
CA ASP A 450 -21.11 14.46 -39.53
C ASP A 450 -20.09 14.97 -38.47
N VAL A 451 -18.80 14.73 -38.68
CA VAL A 451 -17.70 14.93 -37.73
C VAL A 451 -17.34 16.42 -37.65
N TYR A 452 -17.25 16.98 -36.43
CA TYR A 452 -17.03 18.42 -36.20
C TYR A 452 -15.65 18.90 -36.69
N GLY A 453 -14.63 18.06 -36.60
CA GLY A 453 -13.31 18.36 -37.14
C GLY A 453 -12.30 17.24 -36.89
N ARG A 454 -11.34 17.10 -37.79
CA ARG A 454 -10.20 16.18 -37.67
C ARG A 454 -8.92 16.98 -37.57
N THR A 455 -8.04 16.60 -36.65
CA THR A 455 -6.74 17.23 -36.44
C THR A 455 -5.72 16.15 -36.09
N ALA A 456 -4.76 15.89 -36.99
CA ALA A 456 -3.71 14.88 -36.82
C ALA A 456 -4.29 13.53 -36.35
N ASN A 457 -3.91 13.08 -35.15
CA ASN A 457 -4.36 11.84 -34.50
C ASN A 457 -5.65 11.98 -33.68
N SER A 458 -6.48 12.99 -33.97
CA SER A 458 -7.69 13.25 -33.18
C SER A 458 -8.89 13.66 -34.01
N THR A 459 -10.04 13.15 -33.61
CA THR A 459 -11.34 13.40 -34.24
C THR A 459 -12.27 14.03 -33.21
N SER A 460 -12.92 15.13 -33.58
CA SER A 460 -13.88 15.83 -32.76
C SER A 460 -15.31 15.61 -33.25
N ILE A 461 -16.23 15.33 -32.34
CA ILE A 461 -17.66 15.20 -32.65
C ILE A 461 -18.47 16.23 -31.87
N ALA A 462 -19.61 16.62 -32.44
CA ALA A 462 -20.56 17.49 -31.77
C ALA A 462 -21.66 16.66 -31.08
N LEU A 463 -21.86 16.93 -29.79
CA LEU A 463 -23.01 16.49 -29.02
C LEU A 463 -23.95 17.67 -28.83
N GLU A 464 -25.24 17.47 -29.09
CA GLU A 464 -26.26 18.46 -28.78
C GLU A 464 -26.98 18.05 -27.49
N VAL A 465 -26.81 18.86 -26.45
CA VAL A 465 -27.28 18.57 -25.09
C VAL A 465 -28.35 19.60 -24.72
N THR A 466 -29.49 19.13 -24.24
CA THR A 466 -30.62 19.93 -23.74
C THR A 466 -30.80 19.59 -22.27
N PRO A 467 -30.19 20.38 -21.35
CA PRO A 467 -30.26 20.09 -19.92
C PRO A 467 -31.70 20.17 -19.41
N ALA A 468 -32.19 19.11 -18.76
CA ALA A 468 -33.59 19.04 -18.31
C ALA A 468 -33.87 19.85 -17.02
N ALA A 469 -32.88 20.00 -16.14
CA ALA A 469 -33.00 20.73 -14.88
C ALA A 469 -31.70 21.49 -14.55
N ALA A 470 -31.80 22.54 -13.72
CA ALA A 470 -30.65 23.17 -13.12
C ALA A 470 -30.02 22.20 -12.10
N GLY A 471 -28.83 21.69 -12.38
CA GLY A 471 -28.15 20.67 -11.56
C GLY A 471 -27.11 19.88 -12.35
N GLU A 472 -26.54 18.85 -11.73
CA GLU A 472 -25.53 17.98 -12.34
C GLU A 472 -26.08 17.21 -13.55
N VAL A 473 -25.60 17.53 -14.76
CA VAL A 473 -25.74 16.66 -15.92
C VAL A 473 -24.75 15.50 -15.72
N LYS A 474 -25.28 14.30 -15.46
CA LYS A 474 -24.50 13.06 -15.25
C LYS A 474 -24.13 12.40 -16.57
#